data_AF-A0A3B4AZH0-F1
#
_entry.id   AF-A0A3B4AZH0-F1
#
_cell.length_a   1.000
_cell.length_b   1.000
_cell.length_c   1.000
_cell.angle_alpha   90.00
_cell.angle_beta   90.00
_cell.angle_gamma   90.00
#
_symmetry.space_group_name_H-M   'P 1'
#
loop_
_entity.id
_entity.type
_entity.pdbx_description
1 polymer ?
#
loop_
_entity_poly.entity_id
_entity_poly.type
_entity_poly.pdbx_seq_one_letter_code
_entity_poly.pdbx_strand_id
1 'polypeptide(L)'
;LVPHSPGSMHLLDDDYLGQAGHMLSKVSTWNFDIFLFDRLTNGNSLVTLMCHLFNVYDLVHHFQLDMVKLHRFLGMVQEDYHSQNPYHNAVHAADVTQAMYCYLKETKLAEQLSPLDIFLGLMAAAAHDVDHPGVNQPFLIKTRHHLASLYQNTSVLESHHWRSTVGMLRESGLLSHLPPDMSQDIEQQLGSLILATDISRQNEFLLSFREHLDLQDLDLQLASHRHFILQIALKCADVCNPCRVWELSHQWSERVCEEFYRQGDLERKFELEISPLCDQQTDSVPAIQIGFISYIVEPLFEEWHRFTEASPLSQTMMGHLHKNKARWTRLRYAQGQSDTQDEETELEGRRDGDIP
;
A
#
# COMPACT_ATOMS: atom_id res chain seq x y z
N LEU A 1 36.19 -40.55 17.09
CA LEU A 1 34.93 -39.91 16.64
C LEU A 1 34.78 -38.64 17.47
N VAL A 2 35.12 -37.50 16.88
CA VAL A 2 34.99 -36.18 17.51
C VAL A 2 33.49 -35.84 17.58
N PRO A 3 32.95 -35.34 18.69
CA PRO A 3 31.56 -34.91 18.75
C PRO A 3 31.42 -33.57 18.03
N HIS A 4 30.48 -33.49 17.10
CA HIS A 4 30.08 -32.24 16.44
C HIS A 4 29.40 -31.30 17.46
N SER A 5 29.93 -30.09 17.61
CA SER A 5 29.26 -28.99 18.30
C SER A 5 28.06 -28.48 17.49
N PRO A 6 26.95 -28.09 18.13
CA PRO A 6 25.87 -27.35 17.48
C PRO A 6 26.28 -25.87 17.40
N GLY A 7 27.07 -25.51 16.41
CA GLY A 7 27.46 -24.13 16.14
C GLY A 7 27.16 -23.76 14.70
N SER A 8 25.97 -23.19 14.42
CA SER A 8 25.71 -22.50 13.15
C SER A 8 24.42 -21.68 13.08
N MET A 9 23.43 -21.82 13.98
CA MET A 9 22.18 -21.03 13.84
C MET A 9 22.30 -19.60 14.38
N HIS A 10 22.91 -19.40 15.55
CA HIS A 10 22.95 -18.06 16.18
C HIS A 10 23.78 -17.01 15.42
N LEU A 11 24.79 -17.42 14.64
CA LEU A 11 25.63 -16.49 13.90
C LEU A 11 24.88 -15.88 12.70
N LEU A 12 23.99 -16.66 12.09
CA LEU A 12 23.19 -16.22 10.95
C LEU A 12 22.14 -15.20 11.38
N ASP A 13 21.44 -15.43 12.50
CA ASP A 13 20.40 -14.49 13.00
C ASP A 13 20.99 -13.10 13.30
N ASP A 14 22.18 -13.02 13.90
CA ASP A 14 22.86 -11.75 14.15
C ASP A 14 23.27 -11.04 12.84
N ASP A 15 23.67 -11.79 11.80
CA ASP A 15 24.02 -11.25 10.50
C ASP A 15 22.77 -10.72 9.75
N TYR A 16 21.66 -11.45 9.77
CA TYR A 16 20.38 -11.03 9.17
C TYR A 16 19.80 -9.81 9.87
N LEU A 17 19.80 -9.78 11.20
CA LEU A 17 19.37 -8.63 11.99
C LEU A 17 20.29 -7.41 11.79
N GLY A 18 21.60 -7.63 11.65
CA GLY A 18 22.57 -6.59 11.30
C GLY A 18 22.32 -5.98 9.92
N GLN A 19 22.00 -6.81 8.92
CA GLN A 19 21.63 -6.37 7.58
C GLN A 19 20.29 -5.60 7.57
N ALA A 20 19.27 -6.09 8.28
CA ALA A 20 18.01 -5.38 8.46
C ALA A 20 18.22 -4.01 9.13
N GLY A 21 19.06 -3.95 10.17
CA GLY A 21 19.47 -2.70 10.82
C GLY A 21 20.18 -1.74 9.86
N HIS A 22 21.06 -2.25 8.98
CA HIS A 22 21.70 -1.43 7.95
C HIS A 22 20.69 -0.91 6.91
N MET A 23 19.69 -1.71 6.53
CA MET A 23 18.63 -1.23 5.64
C MET A 23 17.82 -0.11 6.29
N LEU A 24 17.47 -0.25 7.58
CA LEU A 24 16.74 0.78 8.33
C LEU A 24 17.52 2.11 8.41
N SER A 25 18.85 2.10 8.39
CA SER A 25 19.61 3.35 8.31
C SER A 25 19.38 4.13 6.99
N LYS A 26 18.73 3.51 6.00
CA LYS A 26 18.34 4.08 4.70
C LYS A 26 16.82 4.08 4.50
N VAL A 27 16.04 3.95 5.57
CA VAL A 27 14.57 3.90 5.52
C VAL A 27 13.93 5.14 4.90
N SER A 28 14.62 6.28 4.86
CA SER A 28 14.13 7.50 4.18
C SER A 28 14.36 7.51 2.66
N THR A 29 15.03 6.50 2.11
CA THR A 29 15.30 6.44 0.67
C THR A 29 14.10 5.90 -0.08
N TRP A 30 13.73 6.55 -1.20
CA TRP A 30 12.60 6.12 -2.02
C TRP A 30 12.81 4.74 -2.69
N ASN A 31 14.06 4.30 -2.78
CA ASN A 31 14.44 3.00 -3.35
C ASN A 31 14.61 1.92 -2.27
N PHE A 32 14.02 2.10 -1.08
CA PHE A 32 14.02 1.08 -0.04
C PHE A 32 13.35 -0.20 -0.54
N ASP A 33 14.08 -1.33 -0.50
CA ASP A 33 13.57 -2.62 -0.96
C ASP A 33 12.81 -3.32 0.17
N ILE A 34 11.49 -3.10 0.21
CA ILE A 34 10.63 -3.67 1.23
C ILE A 34 10.57 -5.21 1.19
N PHE A 35 10.71 -5.81 0.00
CA PHE A 35 10.70 -7.27 -0.15
C PHE A 35 11.97 -7.91 0.41
N LEU A 36 13.13 -7.28 0.19
CA LEU A 36 14.36 -7.73 0.84
C LEU A 36 14.28 -7.55 2.34
N PHE A 37 13.78 -6.41 2.81
CA PHE A 37 13.62 -6.14 4.23
C PHE A 37 12.72 -7.17 4.92
N ASP A 38 11.60 -7.54 4.28
CA ASP A 38 10.71 -8.59 4.76
C ASP A 38 11.39 -9.96 4.86
N ARG A 39 12.18 -10.35 3.84
CA ARG A 39 12.97 -11.59 3.89
C ARG A 39 14.00 -11.59 5.03
N LEU A 40 14.71 -10.48 5.23
CA LEU A 40 15.72 -10.35 6.29
C LEU A 40 15.11 -10.35 7.70
N THR A 41 13.84 -9.99 7.82
CA THR A 41 13.09 -9.95 9.09
C THR A 41 12.16 -11.14 9.26
N ASN A 42 12.25 -12.17 8.40
CA ASN A 42 11.43 -13.38 8.44
C ASN A 42 9.91 -13.09 8.42
N GLY A 43 9.47 -12.15 7.57
CA GLY A 43 8.06 -11.76 7.48
C GLY A 43 7.63 -10.71 8.51
N ASN A 44 8.56 -10.16 9.29
CA ASN A 44 8.30 -9.20 10.36
C ASN A 44 8.58 -7.75 9.94
N SER A 45 8.45 -7.44 8.64
CA SER A 45 8.79 -6.13 8.08
C SER A 45 7.98 -5.00 8.70
N LEU A 46 6.66 -5.17 8.84
CA LEU A 46 5.76 -4.13 9.35
C LEU A 46 6.07 -3.78 10.80
N VAL A 47 6.16 -4.76 11.69
CA VAL A 47 6.48 -4.54 13.11
C VAL A 47 7.85 -3.90 13.26
N THR A 48 8.86 -4.45 12.57
CA THR A 48 10.26 -3.97 12.69
C THR A 48 10.40 -2.53 12.17
N LEU A 49 9.76 -2.22 11.04
CA LEU A 49 9.72 -0.87 10.47
C LEU A 49 9.01 0.11 11.42
N MET A 50 7.83 -0.25 11.93
CA MET A 50 7.06 0.61 12.82
C MET A 50 7.79 0.90 14.13
N CYS A 51 8.39 -0.10 14.77
CA CYS A 51 9.23 0.10 15.95
C CYS A 51 10.38 1.07 15.67
N HIS A 52 11.04 0.94 14.51
CA HIS A 52 12.09 1.86 14.11
C HIS A 52 11.58 3.29 13.92
N LEU A 53 10.48 3.48 13.18
CA LEU A 53 9.93 4.81 12.88
C LEU A 53 9.38 5.51 14.13
N PHE A 54 8.77 4.77 15.05
CA PHE A 54 8.33 5.30 16.35
C PHE A 54 9.50 5.82 17.17
N ASN A 55 10.66 5.15 17.10
CA ASN A 55 11.89 5.62 17.75
C ASN A 55 12.51 6.82 17.01
N VAL A 56 12.51 6.84 15.67
CA VAL A 56 13.04 7.96 14.87
C VAL A 56 12.32 9.28 15.16
N TYR A 57 11.00 9.23 15.40
CA TYR A 57 10.21 10.41 15.76
C TYR A 57 10.00 10.60 17.27
N ASP A 58 10.64 9.78 18.11
CA ASP A 58 10.51 9.82 19.57
C ASP A 58 9.05 9.74 20.08
N LEU A 59 8.18 9.05 19.32
CA LEU A 59 6.74 8.96 19.62
C LEU A 59 6.47 8.19 20.92
N VAL A 60 7.32 7.21 21.22
CA VAL A 60 7.23 6.41 22.45
C VAL A 60 7.37 7.30 23.67
N HIS A 61 8.40 8.16 23.69
CA HIS A 61 8.62 9.07 24.79
C HIS A 61 7.55 10.17 24.83
N HIS A 62 7.26 10.78 23.68
CA HIS A 62 6.30 11.88 23.56
C HIS A 62 4.91 11.51 24.10
N PHE A 63 4.39 10.34 23.71
CA PHE A 63 3.07 9.86 24.14
C PHE A 63 3.11 8.95 25.36
N GLN A 64 4.29 8.74 25.97
CA GLN A 64 4.50 7.83 27.11
C GLN A 64 3.96 6.42 26.85
N LEU A 65 4.23 5.88 25.65
CA LEU A 65 3.73 4.57 25.25
C LEU A 65 4.47 3.46 25.98
N ASP A 66 3.72 2.47 26.46
CA ASP A 66 4.28 1.22 26.93
C ASP A 66 4.77 0.39 25.74
N MET A 67 6.07 0.11 25.69
CA MET A 67 6.70 -0.62 24.58
C MET A 67 6.16 -2.05 24.40
N VAL A 68 5.74 -2.71 25.48
CA VAL A 68 5.14 -4.05 25.40
C VAL A 68 3.75 -3.96 24.77
N LYS A 69 2.96 -2.95 25.15
CA LYS A 69 1.65 -2.71 24.53
C LYS A 69 1.78 -2.28 23.07
N LEU A 70 2.79 -1.48 22.73
CA LEU A 70 3.08 -1.08 21.35
C LEU A 70 3.43 -2.31 20.51
N HIS A 71 4.36 -3.15 20.97
CA HIS A 71 4.72 -4.37 20.25
C HIS A 71 3.54 -5.34 20.14
N ARG A 72 2.68 -5.43 21.17
CA ARG A 72 1.44 -6.22 21.09
C ARG A 72 0.49 -5.66 20.02
N PHE A 73 0.25 -4.36 20.00
CA PHE A 73 -0.59 -3.72 18.97
C PHE A 73 -0.05 -4.00 17.56
N LEU A 74 1.23 -3.71 17.32
CA LEU A 74 1.86 -3.91 16.01
C LEU A 74 1.84 -5.39 15.58
N GLY A 75 2.06 -6.31 16.53
CA GLY A 75 1.94 -7.74 16.29
C GLY A 75 0.53 -8.15 15.89
N MET A 76 -0.50 -7.63 16.57
CA MET A 76 -1.89 -7.89 16.16
C MET A 76 -2.16 -7.36 14.75
N VAL A 77 -1.73 -6.13 14.43
CA VAL A 77 -1.92 -5.58 13.08
C VAL A 77 -1.27 -6.46 12.01
N GLN A 78 0.00 -6.85 12.19
CA GLN A 78 0.72 -7.65 11.21
C GLN A 78 0.10 -9.04 11.00
N GLU A 79 -0.28 -9.72 12.08
CA GLU A 79 -0.83 -11.09 12.00
C GLU A 79 -2.28 -11.12 11.47
N ASP A 80 -3.00 -10.01 11.55
CA ASP A 80 -4.37 -9.88 11.04
C ASP A 80 -4.38 -9.52 9.53
N TYR A 81 -3.22 -9.24 8.94
CA TYR A 81 -3.05 -9.26 7.48
C TYR A 81 -2.94 -10.70 6.95
N HIS A 82 -3.64 -10.95 5.85
CA HIS A 82 -3.72 -12.27 5.23
C HIS A 82 -2.48 -12.55 4.36
N SER A 83 -1.49 -13.26 4.90
CA SER A 83 -0.22 -13.54 4.20
C SER A 83 -0.38 -14.33 2.88
N GLN A 84 -1.54 -14.96 2.67
CA GLN A 84 -1.88 -15.68 1.43
C GLN A 84 -2.31 -14.76 0.28
N ASN A 85 -2.72 -13.52 0.57
CA ASN A 85 -3.04 -12.52 -0.44
C ASN A 85 -1.76 -12.11 -1.17
N PRO A 86 -1.70 -12.19 -2.51
CA PRO A 86 -0.50 -11.80 -3.25
C PRO A 86 -0.06 -10.35 -3.02
N TYR A 87 -1.03 -9.43 -2.89
CA TYR A 87 -0.82 -7.99 -2.78
C TYR A 87 -1.25 -7.45 -1.41
N HIS A 88 -2.53 -7.57 -1.03
CA HIS A 88 -3.06 -6.95 0.20
C HIS A 88 -2.68 -7.78 1.45
N ASN A 89 -1.41 -7.67 1.86
CA ASN A 89 -0.78 -8.35 2.99
C ASN A 89 0.12 -7.37 3.78
N ALA A 90 0.75 -7.84 4.86
CA ALA A 90 1.56 -6.98 5.73
C ALA A 90 2.77 -6.32 5.04
N VAL A 91 3.28 -6.89 3.94
CA VAL A 91 4.39 -6.29 3.17
C VAL A 91 3.92 -5.06 2.42
N HIS A 92 2.70 -5.08 1.87
CA HIS A 92 2.06 -3.89 1.28
C HIS A 92 1.88 -2.80 2.34
N ALA A 93 1.33 -3.16 3.50
CA ALA A 93 1.19 -2.21 4.62
C ALA A 93 2.54 -1.59 5.04
N ALA A 94 3.61 -2.39 5.04
CA ALA A 94 4.95 -1.91 5.34
C ALA A 94 5.50 -0.99 4.22
N ASP A 95 5.22 -1.26 2.94
CA ASP A 95 5.58 -0.38 1.81
C ASP A 95 4.86 0.97 1.90
N VAL A 96 3.55 0.95 2.16
CA VAL A 96 2.73 2.16 2.36
C VAL A 96 3.22 2.96 3.56
N THR A 97 3.56 2.30 4.67
CA THR A 97 4.15 2.94 5.86
C THR A 97 5.49 3.61 5.53
N GLN A 98 6.36 2.93 4.77
CA GLN A 98 7.65 3.47 4.35
C GLN A 98 7.49 4.66 3.38
N ALA A 99 6.55 4.58 2.45
CA ALA A 99 6.22 5.70 1.55
C ALA A 99 5.66 6.90 2.33
N MET A 100 4.73 6.65 3.25
CA MET A 100 4.17 7.67 4.13
C MET A 100 5.28 8.35 4.94
N TYR A 101 6.22 7.60 5.49
CA TYR A 101 7.40 8.16 6.16
C TYR A 101 8.21 9.11 5.25
N CYS A 102 8.44 8.75 3.98
CA CYS A 102 9.10 9.65 3.03
C CYS A 102 8.31 10.94 2.81
N TYR A 103 6.97 10.89 2.77
CA TYR A 103 6.13 12.07 2.60
C TYR A 103 6.11 12.96 3.85
N LEU A 104 6.06 12.38 5.05
CA LEU A 104 6.16 13.13 6.31
C LEU A 104 7.52 13.84 6.47
N LYS A 105 8.53 13.46 5.68
CA LYS A 105 9.84 14.12 5.60
C LYS A 105 9.94 15.22 4.55
N GLU A 106 8.96 15.38 3.67
CA GLU A 106 8.92 16.51 2.73
C GLU A 106 8.92 17.83 3.51
N THR A 107 9.77 18.79 3.12
CA THR A 107 10.03 20.01 3.91
C THR A 107 8.76 20.75 4.33
N LYS A 108 7.82 20.91 3.38
CA LYS A 108 6.54 21.60 3.58
C LYS A 108 5.68 20.95 4.68
N LEU A 109 5.80 19.64 4.86
CA LEU A 109 5.11 18.89 5.89
C LEU A 109 5.93 18.80 7.18
N ALA A 110 7.20 18.43 7.08
CA ALA A 110 8.06 18.18 8.23
C ALA A 110 8.16 19.38 9.19
N GLU A 111 8.05 20.60 8.67
CA GLU A 111 8.08 21.84 9.46
C GLU A 111 6.74 22.15 10.18
N GLN A 112 5.64 21.51 9.78
CA GLN A 112 4.28 21.86 10.19
C GLN A 112 3.57 20.77 10.97
N LEU A 113 3.98 19.51 10.80
CA LEU A 113 3.35 18.36 11.45
C LEU A 113 3.66 18.31 12.94
N SER A 114 2.61 18.08 13.74
CA SER A 114 2.73 17.75 15.15
C SER A 114 3.11 16.26 15.34
N PRO A 115 3.58 15.88 16.53
CA PRO A 115 3.79 14.47 16.86
C PRO A 115 2.52 13.61 16.71
N LEU A 116 1.33 14.20 16.92
CA LEU A 116 0.05 13.50 16.73
C LEU A 116 -0.23 13.24 15.25
N ASP A 117 0.05 14.21 14.39
CA ASP A 117 -0.10 14.07 12.93
C ASP A 117 0.78 12.93 12.40
N ILE A 118 2.02 12.84 12.87
CA ILE A 118 2.97 11.78 12.52
C ILE A 118 2.51 10.42 13.05
N PHE A 119 2.07 10.36 14.32
CA PHE A 119 1.52 9.14 14.92
C PHE A 119 0.33 8.63 14.10
N LEU A 120 -0.63 9.49 13.79
CA LEU A 120 -1.81 9.13 12.99
C LEU A 120 -1.43 8.66 11.58
N GLY A 121 -0.54 9.37 10.91
CA GLY A 121 -0.09 9.01 9.56
C GLY A 121 0.57 7.62 9.50
N LEU A 122 1.48 7.32 10.42
CA LEU A 122 2.14 6.01 10.48
C LEU A 122 1.17 4.89 10.86
N MET A 123 0.30 5.12 11.85
CA MET A 123 -0.66 4.13 12.32
C MET A 123 -1.73 3.82 11.28
N ALA A 124 -2.23 4.84 10.57
CA ALA A 124 -3.17 4.65 9.47
C ALA A 124 -2.51 3.88 8.32
N ALA A 125 -1.30 4.26 7.90
CA ALA A 125 -0.57 3.55 6.84
C ALA A 125 -0.35 2.06 7.17
N ALA A 126 0.02 1.75 8.40
CA ALA A 126 0.28 0.39 8.84
C ALA A 126 -0.98 -0.50 8.90
N ALA A 127 -2.17 0.07 9.00
CA ALA A 127 -3.40 -0.67 9.25
C ALA A 127 -4.52 -0.42 8.22
N HIS A 128 -4.26 0.36 7.16
CA HIS A 128 -5.29 0.80 6.21
C HIS A 128 -5.99 -0.35 5.47
N ASP A 129 -5.38 -1.53 5.41
CA ASP A 129 -5.84 -2.74 4.72
C ASP A 129 -5.90 -3.97 5.65
N VAL A 130 -5.91 -3.79 6.97
CA VAL A 130 -5.85 -4.92 7.89
C VAL A 130 -7.10 -5.81 7.76
N ASP A 131 -6.91 -7.14 7.76
CA ASP A 131 -7.97 -8.14 7.48
C ASP A 131 -8.62 -7.97 6.08
N HIS A 132 -7.87 -7.49 5.08
CA HIS A 132 -8.33 -7.46 3.68
C HIS A 132 -8.56 -8.89 3.14
N PRO A 133 -9.76 -9.21 2.59
CA PRO A 133 -10.13 -10.58 2.24
C PRO A 133 -9.59 -11.05 0.87
N GLY A 134 -8.81 -10.22 0.18
CA GLY A 134 -8.26 -10.50 -1.15
C GLY A 134 -9.28 -10.34 -2.28
N VAL A 135 -10.41 -9.66 -2.01
CA VAL A 135 -11.49 -9.40 -2.98
C VAL A 135 -12.05 -7.99 -2.78
N ASN A 136 -12.54 -7.39 -3.86
CA ASN A 136 -13.01 -6.01 -3.85
C ASN A 136 -14.44 -5.84 -3.28
N GLN A 137 -14.81 -4.59 -3.00
CA GLN A 137 -16.16 -4.25 -2.50
C GLN A 137 -17.31 -4.77 -3.39
N PRO A 138 -17.29 -4.60 -4.74
CA PRO A 138 -18.33 -5.17 -5.60
C PRO A 138 -18.52 -6.69 -5.42
N PHE A 139 -17.44 -7.45 -5.22
CA PHE A 139 -17.50 -8.87 -4.92
C PHE A 139 -18.22 -9.16 -3.60
N LEU A 140 -17.88 -8.44 -2.52
CA LEU A 140 -18.54 -8.59 -1.22
C LEU A 140 -20.04 -8.29 -1.30
N ILE A 141 -20.43 -7.26 -2.08
CA ILE A 141 -21.83 -6.89 -2.27
C ILE A 141 -22.58 -7.98 -3.04
N LYS A 142 -22.07 -8.43 -4.19
CA LYS A 142 -22.77 -9.41 -5.04
C LYS A 142 -22.89 -10.80 -4.39
N THR A 143 -21.94 -11.15 -3.52
CA THR A 143 -21.96 -12.40 -2.73
C THR A 143 -22.74 -12.29 -1.42
N ARG A 144 -23.30 -11.11 -1.11
CA ARG A 144 -24.01 -10.83 0.16
C ARG A 144 -23.15 -11.15 1.39
N HIS A 145 -21.86 -10.83 1.32
CA HIS A 145 -20.97 -10.99 2.44
C HIS A 145 -21.45 -10.16 3.65
N HIS A 146 -21.25 -10.66 4.85
CA HIS A 146 -21.76 -10.02 6.07
C HIS A 146 -21.21 -8.59 6.27
N LEU A 147 -19.97 -8.32 5.83
CA LEU A 147 -19.38 -6.98 5.88
C LEU A 147 -20.14 -5.97 5.01
N ALA A 148 -20.61 -6.38 3.82
CA ALA A 148 -21.39 -5.50 2.95
C ALA A 148 -22.72 -5.10 3.63
N SER A 149 -23.32 -6.02 4.39
CA SER A 149 -24.51 -5.73 5.20
C SER A 149 -24.19 -4.84 6.40
N LEU A 150 -23.08 -5.09 7.09
CA LEU A 150 -22.65 -4.33 8.27
C LEU A 150 -22.37 -2.86 7.94
N TYR A 151 -21.71 -2.61 6.81
CA TYR A 151 -21.30 -1.27 6.36
C TYR A 151 -22.20 -0.70 5.25
N GLN A 152 -23.37 -1.30 5.03
CA GLN A 152 -24.41 -0.79 4.13
C GLN A 152 -23.88 -0.43 2.73
N ASN A 153 -23.05 -1.31 2.16
CA ASN A 153 -22.46 -1.18 0.82
C ASN A 153 -21.65 0.11 0.59
N THR A 154 -21.20 0.82 1.63
CA THR A 154 -20.45 2.07 1.52
C THR A 154 -19.07 1.91 2.16
N SER A 155 -18.00 2.10 1.37
CA SER A 155 -16.60 1.94 1.80
C SER A 155 -16.41 0.72 2.71
N VAL A 156 -16.90 -0.43 2.24
CA VAL A 156 -17.10 -1.66 3.02
C VAL A 156 -15.76 -2.17 3.56
N LEU A 157 -14.72 -2.15 2.72
CA LEU A 157 -13.39 -2.61 3.07
C LEU A 157 -12.72 -1.62 4.02
N GLU A 158 -12.71 -0.33 3.68
CA GLU A 158 -12.04 0.71 4.47
C GLU A 158 -12.70 0.89 5.84
N SER A 159 -14.03 0.76 5.91
CA SER A 159 -14.76 0.71 7.18
C SER A 159 -14.34 -0.49 8.01
N HIS A 160 -14.17 -1.65 7.38
CA HIS A 160 -13.69 -2.86 8.04
C HIS A 160 -12.29 -2.67 8.63
N HIS A 161 -11.34 -2.23 7.81
CA HIS A 161 -9.95 -1.97 8.23
C HIS A 161 -9.90 -0.97 9.39
N TRP A 162 -10.69 0.10 9.32
CA TRP A 162 -10.82 1.06 10.42
C TRP A 162 -11.37 0.42 11.70
N ARG A 163 -12.48 -0.32 11.64
CA ARG A 163 -13.10 -0.92 12.83
C ARG A 163 -12.19 -1.99 13.45
N SER A 164 -11.49 -2.79 12.65
CA SER A 164 -10.49 -3.75 13.10
C SER A 164 -9.31 -3.05 13.80
N THR A 165 -8.79 -1.96 13.21
CA THR A 165 -7.74 -1.11 13.81
C THR A 165 -8.15 -0.60 15.19
N VAL A 166 -9.38 -0.07 15.31
CA VAL A 166 -9.93 0.40 16.60
C VAL A 166 -10.06 -0.75 17.60
N GLY A 167 -10.50 -1.93 17.16
CA GLY A 167 -10.55 -3.14 17.98
C GLY A 167 -9.19 -3.48 18.59
N MET A 168 -8.14 -3.57 17.76
CA MET A 168 -6.78 -3.88 18.19
C MET A 168 -6.17 -2.79 19.09
N LEU A 169 -6.46 -1.51 18.84
CA LEU A 169 -6.04 -0.40 19.71
C LEU A 169 -6.61 -0.55 21.12
N ARG A 170 -7.90 -0.88 21.21
CA ARG A 170 -8.58 -1.08 22.50
C ARG A 170 -8.10 -2.35 23.20
N GLU A 171 -7.92 -3.44 22.46
CA GLU A 171 -7.48 -4.73 23.02
C GLU A 171 -6.02 -4.69 23.51
N SER A 172 -5.12 -4.02 22.80
CA SER A 172 -3.74 -3.82 23.24
C SER A 172 -3.66 -2.93 24.48
N GLY A 173 -4.64 -2.05 24.66
CA GLY A 173 -4.61 -1.00 25.67
C GLY A 173 -3.49 0.02 25.43
N LEU A 174 -2.97 0.14 24.21
CA LEU A 174 -1.83 1.01 23.86
C LEU A 174 -2.05 2.47 24.31
N LEU A 175 -3.28 2.95 24.18
CA LEU A 175 -3.68 4.33 24.50
C LEU A 175 -4.46 4.44 25.82
N SER A 176 -4.54 3.37 26.62
CA SER A 176 -5.39 3.29 27.82
C SER A 176 -5.05 4.31 28.92
N HIS A 177 -3.85 4.89 28.90
CA HIS A 177 -3.42 5.94 29.84
C HIS A 177 -3.79 7.35 29.38
N LEU A 178 -4.15 7.53 28.11
CA LEU A 178 -4.57 8.83 27.58
C LEU A 178 -6.00 9.16 28.03
N PRO A 179 -6.37 10.45 28.10
CA PRO A 179 -7.75 10.85 28.37
C PRO A 179 -8.73 10.21 27.36
N PRO A 180 -9.95 9.82 27.77
CA PRO A 180 -10.93 9.19 26.88
C PRO A 180 -11.25 10.02 25.63
N ASP A 181 -11.41 11.34 25.78
CA ASP A 181 -11.71 12.24 24.66
C ASP A 181 -10.58 12.25 23.62
N MET A 182 -9.32 12.21 24.06
CA MET A 182 -8.15 12.16 23.16
C MET A 182 -8.06 10.80 22.45
N SER A 183 -8.33 9.70 23.15
CA SER A 183 -8.31 8.37 22.55
C SER A 183 -9.42 8.22 21.51
N GLN A 184 -10.61 8.72 21.80
CA GLN A 184 -11.73 8.72 20.86
C GLN A 184 -11.46 9.59 19.64
N ASP A 185 -10.84 10.76 19.82
CA ASP A 185 -10.42 11.63 18.74
C ASP A 185 -9.38 10.95 17.83
N ILE A 186 -8.38 10.26 18.41
CA ILE A 186 -7.42 9.43 17.65
C ILE A 186 -8.14 8.35 16.83
N GLU A 187 -9.09 7.62 17.42
CA GLU A 187 -9.86 6.59 16.70
C GLU A 187 -10.67 7.17 15.53
N GLN A 188 -11.21 8.38 15.67
CA GLN A 188 -11.94 9.07 14.61
C GLN A 188 -11.02 9.58 13.51
N GLN A 189 -9.88 10.17 13.86
CA GLN A 189 -8.89 10.64 12.89
C GLN A 189 -8.26 9.48 12.11
N LEU A 190 -7.96 8.36 12.75
CA LEU A 190 -7.52 7.14 12.06
C LEU A 190 -8.56 6.64 11.07
N GLY A 191 -9.84 6.61 11.46
CA GLY A 191 -10.93 6.27 10.55
C GLY A 191 -11.02 7.20 9.37
N SER A 192 -10.88 8.51 9.60
CA SER A 192 -10.88 9.52 8.54
C SER A 192 -9.72 9.35 7.55
N LEU A 193 -8.53 8.95 8.02
CA LEU A 193 -7.39 8.64 7.16
C LEU A 193 -7.62 7.36 6.35
N ILE A 194 -8.01 6.26 7.01
CA ILE A 194 -8.24 4.96 6.35
C ILE A 194 -9.39 5.06 5.34
N LEU A 195 -10.51 5.70 5.68
CA LEU A 195 -11.63 5.88 4.73
C LEU A 195 -11.26 6.71 3.49
N ALA A 196 -10.18 7.50 3.54
CA ALA A 196 -9.71 8.24 2.37
C ALA A 196 -9.02 7.35 1.33
N THR A 197 -8.56 6.14 1.70
CA THR A 197 -7.93 5.19 0.77
C THR A 197 -8.94 4.54 -0.17
N ASP A 198 -10.25 4.62 0.11
CA ASP A 198 -11.30 4.14 -0.79
C ASP A 198 -11.12 4.74 -2.20
N ILE A 199 -10.68 3.89 -3.12
CA ILE A 199 -10.31 4.30 -4.46
C ILE A 199 -11.51 4.79 -5.27
N SER A 200 -12.73 4.32 -4.95
CA SER A 200 -13.96 4.76 -5.60
C SER A 200 -14.25 6.24 -5.31
N ARG A 201 -13.69 6.77 -4.21
CA ARG A 201 -13.82 8.18 -3.81
C ARG A 201 -12.63 9.04 -4.21
N GLN A 202 -11.64 8.52 -4.96
CA GLN A 202 -10.45 9.29 -5.34
C GLN A 202 -10.78 10.62 -6.01
N ASN A 203 -11.77 10.64 -6.91
CA ASN A 203 -12.13 11.87 -7.62
C ASN A 203 -12.64 12.98 -6.67
N GLU A 204 -13.31 12.63 -5.57
CA GLU A 204 -13.75 13.59 -4.54
C GLU A 204 -12.55 14.29 -3.90
N PHE A 205 -11.57 13.50 -3.42
CA PHE A 205 -10.36 14.01 -2.80
C PHE A 205 -9.47 14.78 -3.79
N LEU A 206 -9.34 14.28 -5.02
CA LEU A 206 -8.50 14.91 -6.04
C LEU A 206 -9.05 16.27 -6.47
N LEU A 207 -10.37 16.39 -6.65
CA LEU A 207 -11.00 17.67 -7.00
C LEU A 207 -10.87 18.69 -5.87
N SER A 208 -11.12 18.28 -4.63
CA SER A 208 -10.94 19.15 -3.47
C SER A 208 -9.48 19.60 -3.32
N PHE A 209 -8.52 18.68 -3.53
CA PHE A 209 -7.10 19.03 -3.46
C PHE A 209 -6.69 20.00 -4.55
N ARG A 210 -7.14 19.78 -5.79
CA ARG A 210 -6.90 20.68 -6.92
C ARG A 210 -7.49 22.06 -6.65
N GLU A 211 -8.72 22.14 -6.14
CA GLU A 211 -9.38 23.42 -5.81
C GLU A 211 -8.57 24.19 -4.76
N HIS A 212 -8.15 23.52 -3.69
CA HIS A 212 -7.31 24.10 -2.64
C HIS A 212 -5.97 24.63 -3.17
N LEU A 213 -5.34 23.90 -4.10
CA LEU A 213 -4.10 24.33 -4.76
C LEU A 213 -4.32 25.49 -5.73
N ASP A 214 -5.44 25.52 -6.46
CA ASP A 214 -5.80 26.59 -7.38
C ASP A 214 -6.11 27.90 -6.62
N LEU A 215 -6.82 27.79 -5.50
CA LEU A 215 -7.16 28.92 -4.63
C LEU A 215 -6.01 29.38 -3.73
N GLN A 216 -4.97 28.55 -3.57
CA GLN A 216 -3.82 28.79 -2.69
C GLN A 216 -4.23 29.06 -1.24
N ASP A 217 -5.23 28.33 -0.74
CA ASP A 217 -5.81 28.52 0.59
C ASP A 217 -5.41 27.44 1.62
N LEU A 218 -4.52 26.52 1.25
CA LEU A 218 -3.93 25.53 2.17
C LEU A 218 -3.02 26.18 3.21
N ASP A 219 -3.59 26.41 4.39
CA ASP A 219 -2.85 26.77 5.60
C ASP A 219 -2.52 25.56 6.47
N LEU A 220 -1.27 25.10 6.46
CA LEU A 220 -0.79 23.97 7.28
C LEU A 220 -0.64 24.30 8.77
N GLN A 221 -0.87 25.53 9.22
CA GLN A 221 -1.06 25.82 10.65
C GLN A 221 -2.40 25.26 11.16
N LEU A 222 -3.38 25.10 10.28
CA LEU A 222 -4.69 24.56 10.62
C LEU A 222 -4.65 23.03 10.64
N ALA A 223 -5.08 22.44 11.76
CA ALA A 223 -5.12 20.99 11.94
C ALA A 223 -5.99 20.29 10.88
N SER A 224 -7.09 20.90 10.47
CA SER A 224 -7.98 20.36 9.41
C SER A 224 -7.27 20.27 8.06
N HIS A 225 -6.47 21.27 7.69
CA HIS A 225 -5.71 21.25 6.44
C HIS A 225 -4.55 20.26 6.52
N ARG A 226 -3.84 20.17 7.66
CA ARG A 226 -2.82 19.13 7.85
C ARG A 226 -3.43 17.73 7.72
N HIS A 227 -4.56 17.49 8.38
CA HIS A 227 -5.28 16.22 8.29
C HIS A 227 -5.69 15.89 6.86
N PHE A 228 -6.24 16.85 6.12
CA PHE A 228 -6.57 16.68 4.71
C PHE A 228 -5.35 16.31 3.87
N ILE A 229 -4.21 17.00 4.07
CA ILE A 229 -2.98 16.65 3.37
C ILE A 229 -2.44 15.29 3.79
N LEU A 230 -2.62 14.84 5.03
CA LEU A 230 -2.29 13.48 5.45
C LEU A 230 -3.18 12.44 4.75
N GLN A 231 -4.45 12.72 4.51
CA GLN A 231 -5.32 11.86 3.68
C GLN A 231 -4.76 11.76 2.26
N ILE A 232 -4.41 12.89 1.64
CA ILE A 232 -3.79 12.89 0.30
C ILE A 232 -2.46 12.13 0.30
N ALA A 233 -1.60 12.33 1.30
CA ALA A 233 -0.32 11.64 1.42
C ALA A 233 -0.49 10.12 1.57
N LEU A 234 -1.48 9.68 2.37
CA LEU A 234 -1.79 8.26 2.52
C LEU A 234 -2.34 7.67 1.21
N LYS A 235 -3.20 8.39 0.49
CA LYS A 235 -3.65 7.98 -0.85
C LYS A 235 -2.48 7.85 -1.83
N CYS A 236 -1.56 8.82 -1.82
CA CYS A 236 -0.33 8.72 -2.62
C CYS A 236 0.46 7.47 -2.23
N ALA A 237 0.62 7.19 -0.94
CA ALA A 237 1.43 6.08 -0.43
C ALA A 237 0.85 4.73 -0.86
N ASP A 238 -0.47 4.59 -0.75
CA ASP A 238 -1.23 3.40 -1.12
C ASP A 238 -1.06 3.05 -2.61
N VAL A 239 -1.12 4.05 -3.50
CA VAL A 239 -1.00 3.84 -4.96
C VAL A 239 0.38 4.15 -5.53
N CYS A 240 1.43 4.21 -4.70
CA CYS A 240 2.77 4.67 -5.14
C CYS A 240 3.60 3.63 -5.89
N ASN A 241 3.14 2.37 -6.02
CA ASN A 241 3.99 1.31 -6.60
C ASN A 241 4.51 1.66 -8.01
N PRO A 242 3.72 2.29 -8.92
CA PRO A 242 4.24 2.73 -10.22
C PRO A 242 5.29 3.86 -10.16
N CYS A 243 5.39 4.55 -9.03
CA CYS A 243 6.37 5.61 -8.76
C CYS A 243 7.69 5.07 -8.19
N ARG A 244 7.81 3.76 -7.93
CA ARG A 244 9.04 3.10 -7.49
C ARG A 244 9.95 2.75 -8.69
N VAL A 245 11.19 2.37 -8.41
CA VAL A 245 12.08 1.79 -9.44
C VAL A 245 11.41 0.57 -10.09
N TRP A 246 11.74 0.30 -11.36
CA TRP A 246 11.06 -0.71 -12.16
C TRP A 246 10.98 -2.07 -11.46
N GLU A 247 12.05 -2.51 -10.82
CA GLU A 247 12.15 -3.83 -10.19
C GLU A 247 11.11 -4.01 -9.07
N LEU A 248 10.86 -2.96 -8.29
CA LEU A 248 9.82 -2.96 -7.26
C LEU A 248 8.43 -2.77 -7.87
N SER A 249 8.30 -1.81 -8.79
CA SER A 249 7.03 -1.54 -9.47
C SER A 249 6.48 -2.79 -10.17
N HIS A 250 7.34 -3.51 -10.90
CA HIS A 250 6.99 -4.73 -11.61
C HIS A 250 6.50 -5.84 -10.68
N GLN A 251 7.23 -6.10 -9.58
CA GLN A 251 6.82 -7.10 -8.59
C GLN A 251 5.44 -6.77 -7.99
N TRP A 252 5.19 -5.50 -7.68
CA TRP A 252 3.88 -5.07 -7.20
C TRP A 252 2.80 -5.22 -8.27
N SER A 253 3.08 -4.86 -9.52
CA SER A 253 2.17 -5.04 -10.65
C SER A 253 1.78 -6.51 -10.87
N GLU A 254 2.73 -7.44 -10.76
CA GLU A 254 2.47 -8.87 -10.87
C GLU A 254 1.59 -9.36 -9.73
N ARG A 255 1.90 -8.97 -8.49
CA ARG A 255 1.15 -9.36 -7.29
C ARG A 255 -0.30 -8.86 -7.32
N VAL A 256 -0.53 -7.58 -7.64
CA VAL A 256 -1.89 -7.03 -7.67
C VAL A 256 -2.73 -7.68 -8.77
N CYS A 257 -2.13 -7.95 -9.94
CA CYS A 257 -2.84 -8.65 -11.02
C CYS A 257 -3.11 -10.11 -10.66
N GLU A 258 -2.17 -10.81 -10.01
CA GLU A 258 -2.40 -12.17 -9.50
C GLU A 258 -3.61 -12.19 -8.55
N GLU A 259 -3.73 -11.21 -7.66
CA GLU A 259 -4.86 -11.13 -6.73
C GLU A 259 -6.19 -10.85 -7.47
N PHE A 260 -6.20 -9.95 -8.45
CA PHE A 260 -7.38 -9.72 -9.30
C PHE A 260 -7.79 -10.99 -10.06
N TYR A 261 -6.83 -11.72 -10.63
CA TYR A 261 -7.13 -12.96 -11.35
C TYR A 261 -7.64 -14.07 -10.42
N ARG A 262 -7.13 -14.16 -9.18
CA ARG A 262 -7.70 -15.06 -8.16
C ARG A 262 -9.16 -14.72 -7.84
N GLN A 263 -9.52 -13.44 -7.77
CA GLN A 263 -10.92 -13.04 -7.65
C GLN A 263 -11.73 -13.50 -8.88
N GLY A 264 -11.24 -13.26 -10.10
CA GLY A 264 -11.95 -13.68 -11.32
C GLY A 264 -12.14 -15.19 -11.43
N ASP A 265 -11.18 -15.98 -10.94
CA ASP A 265 -11.31 -17.43 -10.85
C ASP A 265 -12.41 -17.85 -9.86
N LEU A 266 -12.53 -17.16 -8.72
CA LEU A 266 -13.64 -17.36 -7.79
C LEU A 266 -14.98 -17.00 -8.44
N GLU A 267 -15.04 -15.85 -9.13
CA GLU A 267 -16.25 -15.41 -9.82
C GLU A 267 -16.68 -16.42 -10.88
N ARG A 268 -15.76 -16.90 -11.70
CA ARG A 268 -16.01 -17.95 -12.69
C ARG A 268 -16.49 -19.26 -12.04
N LYS A 269 -15.84 -19.68 -10.95
CA LYS A 269 -16.19 -20.90 -10.20
C LYS A 269 -17.59 -20.85 -9.60
N PHE A 270 -18.03 -19.68 -9.17
CA PHE A 270 -19.36 -19.47 -8.58
C PHE A 270 -20.39 -18.93 -9.57
N GLU A 271 -20.10 -18.99 -10.87
CA GLU A 271 -20.99 -18.55 -11.95
C GLU A 271 -21.45 -17.08 -11.79
N LEU A 272 -20.56 -16.23 -11.27
CA LEU A 272 -20.74 -14.79 -11.15
C LEU A 272 -20.18 -14.09 -12.39
N GLU A 273 -20.71 -12.91 -12.72
CA GLU A 273 -20.08 -12.01 -13.69
C GLU A 273 -18.67 -11.66 -13.20
N ILE A 274 -17.68 -11.90 -14.07
CA ILE A 274 -16.27 -11.60 -13.77
C ILE A 274 -16.11 -10.08 -13.74
N SER A 275 -15.51 -9.58 -12.67
CA SER A 275 -15.28 -8.16 -12.48
C SER A 275 -14.24 -7.63 -13.48
N PRO A 276 -14.33 -6.34 -13.89
CA PRO A 276 -13.30 -5.74 -14.72
C PRO A 276 -11.90 -5.94 -14.14
N LEU A 277 -10.90 -6.14 -15.01
CA LEU A 277 -9.50 -6.38 -14.67
C LEU A 277 -9.20 -7.74 -14.03
N CYS A 278 -10.22 -8.56 -13.76
CA CYS A 278 -10.10 -9.83 -13.07
C CYS A 278 -10.06 -11.04 -14.02
N ASP A 279 -10.09 -10.86 -15.35
CA ASP A 279 -10.07 -11.98 -16.29
C ASP A 279 -8.72 -12.13 -16.99
N GLN A 280 -7.89 -13.06 -16.54
CA GLN A 280 -6.59 -13.36 -17.14
C GLN A 280 -6.66 -13.77 -18.63
N GLN A 281 -7.83 -14.19 -19.13
CA GLN A 281 -8.00 -14.56 -20.54
C GLN A 281 -8.14 -13.35 -21.46
N THR A 282 -8.61 -12.21 -20.93
CA THR A 282 -8.86 -10.99 -21.74
C THR A 282 -8.06 -9.78 -21.28
N ASP A 283 -7.62 -9.79 -20.03
CA ASP A 283 -6.80 -8.75 -19.42
C ASP A 283 -5.32 -9.12 -19.47
N SER A 284 -4.45 -8.12 -19.56
CA SER A 284 -3.01 -8.31 -19.46
C SER A 284 -2.39 -7.32 -18.47
N VAL A 285 -1.37 -7.77 -17.73
CA VAL A 285 -0.64 -6.91 -16.78
C VAL A 285 -0.24 -5.57 -17.41
N PRO A 286 0.36 -5.50 -18.62
CA PRO A 286 0.69 -4.22 -19.23
C PRO A 286 -0.53 -3.32 -19.48
N ALA A 287 -1.67 -3.86 -19.92
CA ALA A 287 -2.86 -3.07 -20.18
C ALA A 287 -3.46 -2.50 -18.88
N ILE A 288 -3.57 -3.34 -17.83
CA ILE A 288 -4.02 -2.94 -16.49
C ILE A 288 -3.13 -1.81 -15.96
N GLN A 289 -1.80 -1.98 -16.00
CA GLN A 289 -0.88 -1.00 -15.44
C GLN A 289 -0.87 0.32 -16.22
N ILE A 290 -0.95 0.29 -17.56
CA ILE A 290 -1.06 1.53 -18.36
C ILE A 290 -2.33 2.30 -17.99
N GLY A 291 -3.47 1.60 -17.84
CA GLY A 291 -4.74 2.19 -17.44
C GLY A 291 -4.67 2.79 -16.04
N PHE A 292 -4.23 2.00 -15.06
CA PHE A 292 -4.08 2.42 -13.67
C PHE A 292 -3.18 3.65 -13.54
N ILE A 293 -2.00 3.65 -14.19
CA ILE A 293 -1.11 4.80 -14.18
C ILE A 293 -1.80 6.04 -14.78
N SER A 294 -2.46 5.90 -15.94
CA SER A 294 -3.02 7.05 -16.66
C SER A 294 -4.22 7.68 -15.96
N TYR A 295 -5.06 6.88 -15.30
CA TYR A 295 -6.35 7.34 -14.80
C TYR A 295 -6.40 7.49 -13.29
N ILE A 296 -5.51 6.82 -12.56
CA ILE A 296 -5.49 6.84 -11.09
C ILE A 296 -4.23 7.53 -10.58
N VAL A 297 -3.05 7.02 -10.95
CA VAL A 297 -1.79 7.44 -10.31
C VAL A 297 -1.32 8.80 -10.83
N GLU A 298 -1.21 8.97 -12.14
CA GLU A 298 -0.68 10.20 -12.75
C GLU A 298 -1.45 11.46 -12.31
N PRO A 299 -2.81 11.49 -12.34
CA PRO A 299 -3.55 12.67 -11.88
C PRO A 299 -3.30 13.03 -10.40
N LEU A 300 -3.20 12.04 -9.52
CA LEU A 300 -2.94 12.28 -8.09
C LEU A 300 -1.52 12.80 -7.86
N PHE A 301 -0.53 12.17 -8.51
CA PHE A 301 0.87 12.53 -8.36
C PHE A 301 1.23 13.86 -9.04
N GLU A 302 0.51 14.27 -10.09
CA GLU A 302 0.62 15.62 -10.66
C GLU A 302 0.24 16.70 -9.63
N GLU A 303 -0.88 16.52 -8.92
CA GLU A 303 -1.29 17.46 -7.87
C GLU A 303 -0.37 17.42 -6.65
N TRP A 304 0.10 16.23 -6.26
CA TRP A 304 1.10 16.10 -5.19
C TRP A 304 2.44 16.78 -5.56
N HIS A 305 2.89 16.62 -6.80
CA HIS A 305 4.08 17.27 -7.32
C HIS A 305 3.94 18.79 -7.33
N ARG A 306 2.73 19.30 -7.65
CA ARG A 306 2.40 20.72 -7.56
C ARG A 306 2.42 21.22 -6.12
N PHE A 307 1.80 20.50 -5.18
CA PHE A 307 1.76 20.85 -3.76
C PHE A 307 3.14 20.92 -3.12
N THR A 308 4.01 19.95 -3.43
CA THR A 308 5.38 19.86 -2.93
C THR A 308 6.36 20.75 -3.69
N GLU A 309 5.87 21.60 -4.59
CA GLU A 309 6.67 22.57 -5.35
C GLU A 309 7.83 21.91 -6.10
N ALA A 310 7.56 20.76 -6.71
CA ALA A 310 8.54 19.95 -7.41
C ALA A 310 9.75 19.58 -6.54
N SER A 311 9.52 19.11 -5.31
CA SER A 311 10.56 18.53 -4.46
C SER A 311 11.41 17.47 -5.18
N PRO A 312 12.66 17.20 -4.76
CA PRO A 312 13.48 16.14 -5.34
C PRO A 312 12.80 14.76 -5.32
N LEU A 313 12.01 14.46 -4.28
CA LEU A 313 11.26 13.22 -4.17
C LEU A 313 10.12 13.18 -5.18
N SER A 314 9.29 14.22 -5.29
CA SER A 314 8.19 14.25 -6.27
C SER A 314 8.69 14.17 -7.72
N GLN A 315 9.80 14.84 -8.05
CA GLN A 315 10.46 14.68 -9.37
C GLN A 315 10.91 13.24 -9.62
N THR A 316 11.48 12.58 -8.61
CA THR A 316 11.89 11.17 -8.70
C THR A 316 10.70 10.26 -8.96
N MET A 317 9.60 10.45 -8.23
CA MET A 317 8.37 9.69 -8.38
C MET A 317 7.76 9.86 -9.77
N MET A 318 7.61 11.10 -10.25
CA MET A 318 7.12 11.38 -11.60
C MET A 318 8.03 10.77 -12.68
N GLY A 319 9.34 10.86 -12.50
CA GLY A 319 10.30 10.27 -13.41
C GLY A 319 10.21 8.74 -13.50
N HIS A 320 10.00 8.05 -12.37
CA HIS A 320 9.74 6.60 -12.37
C HIS A 320 8.39 6.26 -13.01
N LEU A 321 7.33 6.99 -12.63
CA LEU A 321 5.98 6.79 -13.18
C LEU A 321 6.00 6.83 -14.71
N HIS A 322 6.60 7.86 -15.31
CA HIS A 322 6.70 7.98 -16.77
C HIS A 322 7.55 6.88 -17.41
N LYS A 323 8.69 6.54 -16.80
CA LYS A 323 9.56 5.45 -17.30
C LYS A 323 8.88 4.09 -17.24
N ASN A 324 8.19 3.79 -16.15
CA ASN A 324 7.49 2.53 -15.94
C ASN A 324 6.30 2.41 -16.88
N LYS A 325 5.50 3.48 -17.04
CA LYS A 325 4.42 3.56 -18.04
C LYS A 325 4.95 3.29 -19.45
N ALA A 326 6.05 3.94 -19.84
CA ALA A 326 6.66 3.74 -21.15
C ALA A 326 7.16 2.29 -21.35
N ARG A 327 7.68 1.65 -20.29
CA ARG A 327 8.13 0.26 -20.33
C ARG A 327 6.96 -0.71 -20.48
N TRP A 328 5.87 -0.52 -19.73
CA TRP A 328 4.63 -1.29 -19.92
C TRP A 328 4.07 -1.15 -21.33
N THR A 329 4.05 0.07 -21.88
CA THR A 329 3.61 0.32 -23.27
C THR A 329 4.44 -0.49 -24.27
N ARG A 330 5.78 -0.54 -24.12
CA ARG A 330 6.64 -1.37 -24.98
C ARG A 330 6.35 -2.87 -24.83
N LEU A 331 6.16 -3.35 -23.60
CA LEU A 331 5.82 -4.76 -23.35
C LEU A 331 4.48 -5.14 -23.99
N ARG A 332 3.48 -4.25 -23.92
CA ARG A 332 2.19 -4.45 -24.59
C ARG A 332 2.33 -4.56 -26.11
N TYR A 333 3.13 -3.70 -26.73
CA TYR A 333 3.39 -3.78 -28.17
C TYR A 333 4.12 -5.06 -28.57
N ALA A 334 5.10 -5.50 -27.76
CA ALA A 334 5.84 -6.74 -28.02
C ALA A 334 4.94 -8.00 -27.93
N GLN A 335 4.03 -8.03 -26.95
CA GLN A 335 3.03 -9.11 -26.84
C GLN A 335 2.10 -9.15 -28.06
N GLY A 336 1.54 -8.01 -28.45
CA GLY A 336 0.67 -7.94 -29.63
C GLY A 336 1.35 -8.35 -30.95
N GLN A 337 2.66 -8.18 -31.07
CA GLN A 337 3.41 -8.67 -32.25
C GLN A 337 3.66 -10.19 -32.21
N SER A 338 3.90 -10.76 -31.02
CA SER A 338 4.02 -12.21 -30.84
C SER A 338 2.70 -12.91 -31.16
N ASP A 339 1.58 -12.40 -30.62
CA ASP A 339 0.26 -12.98 -30.83
C ASP A 339 -0.12 -12.97 -32.33
N THR A 340 0.20 -11.89 -33.06
CA THR A 340 -0.03 -11.84 -34.52
C THR A 340 0.86 -12.81 -35.31
N GLN A 341 2.10 -13.03 -34.87
CA GLN A 341 2.99 -13.99 -35.52
C GLN A 341 2.57 -15.44 -35.26
N ASP A 342 2.13 -15.75 -34.04
CA ASP A 342 1.62 -17.08 -33.69
C ASP A 342 0.30 -17.37 -34.43
N GLU A 343 -0.61 -16.40 -34.57
CA GLU A 343 -1.82 -16.53 -35.39
C GLU A 343 -1.50 -16.73 -36.88
N GLU A 344 -0.55 -15.98 -37.45
CA GLU A 344 -0.11 -16.17 -38.84
C GLU A 344 0.52 -17.56 -39.05
N THR A 345 1.31 -18.04 -38.09
CA THR A 345 1.98 -19.36 -38.17
C THR A 345 0.97 -20.51 -38.02
N GLU A 346 -0.04 -20.38 -37.16
CA GLU A 346 -1.16 -21.34 -37.06
C GLU A 346 -2.04 -21.35 -38.32
N LEU A 347 -2.29 -20.18 -38.91
CA LEU A 347 -3.04 -20.05 -40.16
C LEU A 347 -2.28 -20.64 -41.36
N GLU A 348 -0.96 -20.57 -41.38
CA GLU A 348 -0.11 -21.24 -42.38
C GLU A 348 -0.05 -22.76 -42.14
N GLY A 349 0.11 -23.21 -40.89
CA GLY A 349 0.12 -24.64 -40.54
C GLY A 349 -1.20 -25.36 -40.83
N ARG A 350 -2.35 -24.66 -40.81
CA ARG A 350 -3.65 -25.21 -41.22
C ARG A 350 -3.85 -25.26 -42.74
N ARG A 351 -3.09 -24.48 -43.53
CA ARG A 351 -3.15 -24.53 -45.01
C ARG A 351 -2.32 -25.67 -45.60
N ASP A 352 -1.29 -26.12 -44.90
CA ASP A 352 -0.43 -27.23 -45.33
C ASP A 352 -0.93 -28.62 -44.88
N GLY A 353 -2.01 -28.69 -44.09
CA GLY A 353 -2.62 -29.93 -43.59
C GLY A 353 -3.69 -30.56 -44.50
N ASP A 354 -4.13 -29.86 -45.55
CA ASP A 354 -5.17 -30.33 -46.49
C ASP A 354 -4.60 -30.39 -47.91
N ILE A 355 -3.79 -31.41 -48.21
CA ILE A 355 -3.56 -31.86 -49.59
C ILE A 355 -3.78 -33.39 -49.62
N PRO A 356 -4.72 -33.90 -50.44
CA PRO A 356 -5.17 -35.30 -50.44
C PRO A 356 -4.13 -36.33 -50.89
#